data_AF-A0A511ZQE6-F1
#
_entry.id   AF-A0A511ZQE6-F1
#
_cell.length_a   1.000
_cell.length_b   1.000
_cell.length_c   1.000
_cell.angle_alpha   90.00
_cell.angle_beta   90.00
_cell.angle_gamma   90.00
#
_symmetry.space_group_name_H-M   'P 1'
#
loop_
_entity.id
_entity.type
_entity.pdbx_description
1 polymer ?
#
loop_
_entity_poly.entity_id
_entity_poly.type
_entity_poly.pdbx_seq_one_letter_code
_entity_poly.pdbx_strand_id
1 'polypeptide(L)'
;MQYLEVNISKKVKAIPKGKAVVPYWTKTEFEKVISVICLDVFYEHLCFVILWTYFMARIRVNEGTVLWWEDIDFKNKRLRVHHSLYLKNKNDWKRKAYTRTDNGIR
;
A
#
# COMPACT_ATOMS: atom_id res chain seq x y z
N MET A 1 36.28 -1.12 21.69
CA MET A 1 35.39 -1.88 20.79
C MET A 1 36.26 -2.77 19.91
N GLN A 2 36.21 -4.08 20.08
CA GLN A 2 36.91 -5.03 19.21
C GLN A 2 36.09 -5.20 17.93
N TYR A 3 36.67 -4.84 16.79
CA TYR A 3 36.09 -5.14 15.49
C TYR A 3 36.40 -6.58 15.13
N LEU A 4 35.41 -7.28 14.56
CA LEU A 4 35.58 -8.63 14.05
C LEU A 4 35.93 -8.54 12.55
N GLU A 5 37.04 -9.16 12.16
CA GLU A 5 37.48 -9.22 10.75
C GLU A 5 36.54 -10.06 9.88
N VAL A 6 35.78 -10.97 10.49
CA VAL A 6 34.87 -11.88 9.81
C VAL A 6 33.44 -11.71 10.32
N ASN A 7 32.49 -11.62 9.39
CA ASN A 7 31.08 -11.59 9.72
C ASN A 7 30.63 -12.98 10.23
N ILE A 8 30.47 -13.10 11.55
CA ILE A 8 30.03 -14.32 12.23
C ILE A 8 28.67 -14.82 11.69
N SER A 9 27.80 -13.93 11.21
CA SER A 9 26.49 -14.30 10.66
C SER A 9 26.58 -15.11 9.36
N LYS A 10 27.74 -15.11 8.68
CA LYS A 10 27.97 -15.89 7.46
C LYS A 10 28.51 -17.29 7.73
N LYS A 11 28.80 -17.65 8.98
CA LYS A 11 29.29 -19.00 9.36
C LYS A 11 28.25 -20.09 9.10
N VAL A 12 26.96 -19.74 9.07
CA VAL A 12 25.85 -20.67 8.87
C VAL A 12 25.07 -20.25 7.62
N LYS A 13 24.69 -21.21 6.79
CA LYS A 13 23.85 -20.96 5.62
C LYS A 13 22.48 -20.43 6.07
N ALA A 14 21.94 -19.46 5.35
CA ALA A 14 20.59 -18.96 5.62
C ALA A 14 19.57 -20.10 5.52
N ILE A 15 18.64 -20.15 6.48
CA ILE A 15 17.50 -21.07 6.44
C ILE A 15 16.73 -20.77 5.15
N PRO A 16 16.46 -21.79 4.30
CA PRO A 16 15.70 -21.59 3.08
C PRO A 16 14.29 -21.11 3.46
N LYS A 17 14.02 -19.84 3.18
CA LYS A 17 12.67 -19.27 3.32
C LYS A 17 11.86 -19.76 2.12
N GLY A 18 10.83 -20.57 2.37
CA GLY A 18 9.82 -20.87 1.35
C GLY A 18 9.23 -19.56 0.84
N LYS A 19 9.39 -19.25 -0.45
CA LYS A 19 8.73 -18.11 -1.05
C LYS A 19 7.34 -18.56 -1.48
N ALA A 20 6.31 -18.09 -0.79
CA ALA A 20 4.95 -18.22 -1.28
C ALA A 20 4.81 -17.35 -2.53
N VAL A 21 4.55 -17.97 -3.68
CA VAL A 21 4.18 -17.25 -4.89
C VAL A 21 2.68 -16.98 -4.78
N VAL A 22 2.32 -15.75 -4.44
CA VAL A 22 0.92 -15.32 -4.41
C VAL A 22 0.57 -14.76 -5.78
N PRO A 23 -0.31 -15.40 -6.56
CA PRO A 23 -0.75 -14.86 -7.84
C PRO A 23 -1.57 -13.58 -7.64
N TYR A 24 -1.49 -12.67 -8.60
CA TYR A 24 -2.36 -11.50 -8.65
C TYR A 24 -3.75 -11.89 -9.15
N TRP A 25 -4.77 -11.17 -8.70
CA TRP A 25 -6.12 -11.32 -9.26
C TRP A 25 -6.17 -10.89 -10.71
N THR A 26 -6.78 -11.72 -11.53
CA THR A 26 -7.25 -11.36 -12.86
C THR A 26 -8.43 -10.39 -12.75
N LYS A 27 -8.72 -9.68 -13.85
CA LYS A 27 -9.90 -8.81 -13.94
C LYS A 27 -11.18 -9.56 -13.57
N THR A 28 -11.37 -10.77 -14.10
CA THR A 28 -12.57 -11.59 -13.87
C THR A 28 -12.71 -12.00 -12.40
N GLU A 29 -11.60 -12.34 -11.74
CA GLU A 29 -11.62 -12.66 -10.31
C GLU A 29 -11.93 -11.42 -9.47
N PHE A 30 -11.34 -10.28 -9.81
CA PHE A 30 -11.63 -9.02 -9.14
C PHE A 30 -13.11 -8.62 -9.30
N GLU A 31 -13.68 -8.73 -10.50
CA GLU A 31 -15.09 -8.43 -10.78
C GLU A 31 -16.03 -9.32 -9.95
N LYS A 32 -15.70 -10.59 -9.75
CA LYS A 32 -16.45 -11.49 -8.85
C LYS A 32 -16.39 -11.07 -7.39
N VAL A 33 -15.27 -10.49 -6.94
CA VAL A 33 -15.12 -10.02 -5.55
C VAL A 33 -15.92 -8.75 -5.30
N ILE A 34 -15.91 -7.80 -6.22
CA ILE A 34 -16.65 -6.56 -6.04
C ILE A 34 -18.16 -6.73 -6.26
N SER A 35 -18.59 -7.74 -7.02
CA SER A 35 -20.03 -7.96 -7.30
C SER A 35 -20.83 -8.43 -6.10
N VAL A 36 -20.17 -8.88 -5.02
CA VAL A 36 -20.83 -9.29 -3.78
C VAL A 36 -20.99 -8.16 -2.76
N ILE A 37 -20.47 -6.96 -3.07
CA ILE A 37 -20.49 -5.81 -2.15
C ILE A 37 -21.79 -5.03 -2.34
N CYS A 38 -22.54 -4.78 -1.26
CA CYS A 38 -23.76 -3.98 -1.31
C CYS A 38 -23.44 -2.48 -1.40
N LEU A 39 -23.97 -1.78 -2.42
CA LEU A 39 -23.72 -0.35 -2.60
C LEU A 39 -24.68 0.55 -1.81
N ASP A 40 -25.77 -0.02 -1.29
CA ASP A 40 -26.77 0.71 -0.50
C ASP A 40 -26.31 0.94 0.95
N VAL A 41 -25.33 0.17 1.42
CA VAL A 41 -24.75 0.30 2.77
C VAL A 41 -23.48 1.13 2.69
N PHE A 42 -23.44 2.25 3.41
CA PHE A 42 -22.31 3.20 3.38
C PHE A 42 -20.93 2.53 3.56
N TYR A 43 -20.79 1.65 4.55
CA TYR A 43 -19.51 0.98 4.83
C TYR A 43 -19.10 0.05 3.69
N GLU A 44 -20.05 -0.72 3.14
CA GLU A 44 -19.78 -1.63 2.03
C GLU A 44 -19.46 -0.86 0.74
N HIS A 45 -20.19 0.22 0.47
CA HIS A 45 -19.88 1.11 -0.64
C HIS A 45 -18.48 1.73 -0.50
N LEU A 46 -18.08 2.14 0.72
CA LEU A 46 -16.70 2.57 0.98
C LEU A 46 -15.69 1.45 0.68
N CYS A 47 -15.95 0.21 1.11
CA CYS A 47 -15.11 -0.95 0.78
C CYS A 47 -14.99 -1.17 -0.73
N PHE A 48 -16.08 -1.02 -1.48
CA PHE A 48 -16.09 -1.09 -2.94
C PHE A 48 -15.15 -0.03 -3.53
N VAL A 49 -15.31 1.24 -3.14
CA VAL A 49 -14.50 2.35 -3.64
C VAL A 49 -13.01 2.14 -3.34
N ILE A 50 -12.69 1.67 -2.13
CA ILE A 50 -11.31 1.31 -1.74
C ILE A 50 -10.79 0.22 -2.67
N LEU A 51 -11.42 -0.94 -2.73
CA LEU A 51 -10.94 -2.06 -3.54
C LEU A 51 -10.77 -1.68 -5.02
N TRP A 52 -11.73 -0.93 -5.58
CA TRP A 52 -11.67 -0.40 -6.93
C TRP A 52 -10.46 0.50 -7.16
N THR A 53 -10.22 1.46 -6.26
CA THR A 53 -9.10 2.40 -6.38
C THR A 53 -7.76 1.68 -6.31
N TYR A 54 -7.63 0.70 -5.42
CA TYR A 54 -6.40 -0.08 -5.26
C TYR A 54 -6.10 -0.96 -6.49
N PHE A 55 -7.13 -1.62 -7.02
CA PHE A 55 -6.97 -2.48 -8.18
C PHE A 55 -6.59 -1.67 -9.43
N MET A 56 -7.24 -0.51 -9.64
CA MET A 56 -7.02 0.31 -10.83
C MET A 56 -5.74 1.14 -10.77
N ALA A 57 -5.42 1.78 -9.63
CA ALA A 57 -4.29 2.70 -9.52
C ALA A 57 -3.00 2.04 -8.99
N ARG A 58 -3.06 0.78 -8.53
CA ARG A 58 -1.93 0.04 -7.96
C ARG A 58 -1.19 0.78 -6.85
N ILE A 59 -1.94 1.51 -6.02
CA ILE A 59 -1.44 2.21 -4.84
C ILE A 59 -1.19 1.25 -3.67
N ARG A 60 -0.16 1.53 -2.87
CA ARG A 60 0.08 0.79 -1.64
C ARG A 60 -0.91 1.21 -0.55
N VAL A 61 -1.16 0.32 0.42
CA VAL A 61 -2.06 0.61 1.55
C VAL A 61 -1.66 1.87 2.31
N ASN A 62 -0.37 2.05 2.52
CA ASN A 62 0.18 3.24 3.16
C ASN A 62 -0.12 4.55 2.39
N GLU A 63 -0.11 4.50 1.06
CA GLU A 63 -0.33 5.66 0.20
C GLU A 63 -1.84 5.96 0.06
N GLY A 64 -2.64 4.93 -0.17
CA GLY A 64 -4.09 5.06 -0.33
C GLY A 64 -4.81 5.53 0.94
N THR A 65 -4.26 5.25 2.12
CA THR A 65 -4.84 5.66 3.42
C THR A 65 -4.65 7.14 3.76
N VAL A 66 -3.86 7.88 3.00
CA VAL A 66 -3.60 9.32 3.23
C VAL A 66 -3.99 10.20 2.05
N LEU A 67 -4.81 9.67 1.15
CA LEU A 67 -5.39 10.45 0.06
C LEU A 67 -6.39 11.47 0.61
N TRP A 68 -6.27 12.71 0.17
CA TRP A 68 -7.24 13.77 0.41
C TRP A 68 -7.94 14.15 -0.89
N TRP A 69 -9.08 14.85 -0.78
CA TRP A 69 -9.84 15.31 -1.94
C TRP A 69 -9.01 16.21 -2.87
N GLU A 70 -8.05 16.95 -2.33
CA GLU A 70 -7.11 17.80 -3.08
C GLU A 70 -6.15 16.98 -3.97
N ASP A 71 -5.95 15.70 -3.67
CA ASP A 71 -5.09 14.81 -4.45
C ASP A 71 -5.81 14.26 -5.70
N ILE A 72 -7.11 14.50 -5.84
CA ILE A 72 -7.97 13.93 -6.87
C ILE A 72 -8.41 15.02 -7.86
N ASP A 73 -7.96 14.88 -9.10
CA ASP A 73 -8.40 15.72 -10.21
C ASP A 73 -9.38 14.94 -11.09
N PHE A 74 -10.68 15.12 -10.81
CA PHE A 74 -11.76 14.49 -11.56
C PHE A 74 -11.84 14.96 -13.02
N LYS A 75 -11.44 16.20 -13.31
CA LYS A 75 -11.51 16.77 -14.66
C LYS A 75 -10.50 16.06 -15.58
N ASN A 76 -9.27 15.89 -15.10
CA ASN A 76 -8.20 15.24 -15.86
C ASN A 76 -8.09 13.74 -15.60
N LYS A 77 -8.92 13.18 -14.72
CA LYS A 77 -8.90 11.76 -14.29
C LYS A 77 -7.54 11.36 -13.72
N ARG A 78 -6.99 12.19 -12.83
CA ARG A 78 -5.65 12.01 -12.23
C ARG A 78 -5.74 11.87 -10.72
N LEU A 79 -4.95 10.94 -10.18
CA LEU A 79 -4.75 10.73 -8.75
C LEU A 79 -3.29 11.01 -8.40
N ARG A 80 -3.03 11.94 -7.48
CA ARG A 80 -1.67 12.35 -7.11
C ARG A 80 -1.18 11.66 -5.84
N VAL A 81 -0.34 10.65 -6.01
CA VAL A 81 0.21 9.87 -4.89
C VAL A 81 1.59 10.42 -4.48
N HIS A 82 1.61 11.30 -3.48
CA HIS A 82 2.84 11.93 -2.99
C HIS A 82 3.00 11.87 -1.46
N HIS A 83 1.97 11.39 -0.77
CA HIS A 83 1.94 11.30 0.68
C HIS A 83 2.14 9.87 1.16
N SER A 84 2.61 9.75 2.40
CA SER A 84 2.65 8.47 3.11
C SER A 84 2.17 8.61 4.55
N LEU A 85 1.49 7.57 5.06
CA LEU A 85 1.13 7.46 6.47
C LEU A 85 2.34 7.04 7.30
N TYR A 86 2.60 7.80 8.35
CA TYR A 86 3.41 7.37 9.47
C TYR A 86 2.49 7.08 10.64
N LEU A 87 2.27 5.80 10.92
CA LEU A 87 1.38 5.35 11.99
C LEU A 87 2.21 4.78 13.14
N LYS A 88 2.17 5.41 14.31
CA LYS A 88 2.72 4.83 15.56
C LYS A 88 1.63 4.10 16.34
N ASN A 89 0.45 4.71 16.46
CA ASN A 89 -0.76 4.10 17.00
C ASN A 89 -2.02 4.88 16.51
N LYS A 90 -3.22 4.46 16.91
CA LYS A 90 -4.49 5.08 16.48
C LYS A 90 -4.57 6.60 16.75
N ASN A 91 -3.93 7.07 17.82
CA ASN A 91 -3.98 8.47 18.25
C ASN A 91 -2.73 9.26 17.83
N ASP A 92 -1.61 8.59 17.52
CA ASP A 92 -0.35 9.17 17.09
C ASP A 92 -0.01 8.70 15.67
N TRP A 93 -0.46 9.49 14.70
CA TRP A 93 -0.22 9.29 13.29
C TRP A 93 0.08 10.62 12.59
N LYS A 94 0.84 10.57 11.51
CA LYS A 94 1.23 11.74 10.72
C LYS A 94 1.14 11.44 9.23
N ARG A 95 0.58 12.38 8.47
CA ARG A 95 0.66 12.39 7.01
C ARG A 95 1.97 13.06 6.62
N LYS A 96 2.88 12.31 5.99
CA LYS A 96 4.14 12.85 5.45
C LYS A 96 3.91 13.41 4.06
N ALA A 97 4.59 14.50 3.72
CA ALA A 97 4.56 15.15 2.41
C ALA A 97 5.39 14.43 1.34
N TYR A 98 5.97 13.29 1.68
CA TYR A 98 6.87 12.54 0.81
C TYR A 98 6.61 11.04 0.95
N THR A 99 6.97 10.28 -0.09
CA THR A 99 6.96 8.82 -0.03
C THR A 99 8.32 8.30 0.45
N ARG A 100 8.38 7.04 0.89
CA ARG A 100 9.58 6.50 1.58
C ARG A 100 10.84 6.45 0.70
N THR A 101 10.71 6.51 -0.63
CA THR A 101 11.83 6.44 -1.57
C THR A 101 12.47 7.80 -1.76
N ASP A 102 13.79 7.83 -1.98
CA ASP A 102 14.53 9.08 -2.26
C ASP A 102 13.94 9.88 -3.43
N ASN A 103 13.40 9.17 -4.44
CA ASN A 103 12.70 9.77 -5.57
C ASN A 103 11.39 10.46 -5.21
N GLY A 104 10.77 10.12 -4.07
CA GLY A 104 9.55 10.75 -3.59
C GLY A 104 9.76 11.75 -2.45
N ILE A 105 11.02 12.03 -2.09
CA ILE A 105 11.45 13.09 -1.16
C ILE A 105 11.79 14.38 -1.93
N ARG A 106 12.07 14.28 -3.23
CA ARG A 106 12.46 15.38 -4.12
C ARG A 106 11.28 16.06 -4.80
#